data_AF-A0A7J0AKA0-F1
#
_entry.id   AF-A0A7J0AKA0-F1
#
_cell.length_a   1.000
_cell.length_b   1.000
_cell.length_c   1.000
_cell.angle_alpha   90.00
_cell.angle_beta   90.00
_cell.angle_gamma   90.00
#
_symmetry.space_group_name_H-M   'P 1'
#
loop_
_entity.id
_entity.type
_entity.pdbx_description
1 polymer ?
#
loop_
_entity_poly.entity_id
_entity_poly.type
_entity_poly.pdbx_seq_one_letter_code
_entity_poly.pdbx_strand_id
1 'polypeptide(L)'
;MDAHSYTRSSGDRLMTPAEIAKMDHKSIFRFFKKYSLNEVWDYDYVVKIAEELELYGKLPTGFMLLQPGSWTSEVWSDVARMRTLNTIQSVKGKEQHLCPLQFDIVNRVIEQMSNPGDIVLDPFGGLMTVPYCALNKGRKGWGIELSPVYFLDGAQYCAQAANNKQAPSLFDFLDDEQKADEDDLPDQLK
;
A
#
# COMPACT_ATOMS: atom_id res chain seq x y z
N MET A 1 -11.54 -28.70 -48.23
CA MET A 1 -10.74 -29.30 -47.14
C MET A 1 -10.18 -28.13 -46.37
N ASP A 2 -10.77 -27.84 -45.21
CA ASP A 2 -10.59 -26.58 -44.48
C ASP A 2 -9.27 -26.59 -43.69
N ALA A 3 -8.57 -25.46 -43.63
CA ALA A 3 -7.20 -25.39 -43.14
C ALA A 3 -7.14 -25.55 -41.60
N HIS A 4 -7.01 -26.79 -41.13
CA HIS A 4 -6.83 -27.08 -39.71
C HIS A 4 -5.34 -27.22 -39.37
N SER A 5 -4.78 -26.21 -38.68
CA SER A 5 -3.48 -26.30 -38.01
C SER A 5 -3.69 -26.71 -36.54
N TYR A 6 -2.86 -27.63 -36.03
CA TYR A 6 -2.86 -28.08 -34.63
C TYR A 6 -2.22 -27.08 -33.65
N THR A 7 -1.69 -25.96 -34.16
CA THR A 7 -1.08 -24.91 -33.33
C THR A 7 -2.16 -24.08 -32.65
N ARG A 8 -2.25 -24.19 -31.33
CA ARG A 8 -3.10 -23.32 -30.50
C ARG A 8 -2.47 -21.93 -30.45
N SER A 9 -3.10 -20.93 -31.05
CA SER A 9 -2.81 -19.51 -30.77
C SER A 9 -3.87 -18.98 -29.82
N SER A 10 -3.50 -18.20 -28.80
CA SER A 10 -4.52 -17.62 -27.91
C SER A 10 -5.36 -16.54 -28.59
N GLY A 11 -4.94 -16.02 -29.76
CA GLY A 11 -5.65 -14.96 -30.49
C GLY A 11 -5.61 -13.61 -29.79
N ASP A 12 -4.94 -13.52 -28.64
CA ASP A 12 -4.80 -12.29 -27.88
C ASP A 12 -3.89 -11.32 -28.63
N ARG A 13 -4.36 -10.09 -28.77
CA ARG A 13 -3.56 -8.96 -29.28
C ARG A 13 -3.39 -7.92 -28.21
N LEU A 14 -2.32 -7.13 -28.34
CA LEU A 14 -2.19 -5.89 -27.58
C LEU A 14 -3.33 -4.95 -27.91
N MET A 15 -3.74 -4.18 -26.91
CA MET A 15 -4.74 -3.14 -27.06
C MET A 15 -4.19 -2.02 -27.96
N THR A 16 -5.00 -1.42 -28.81
CA THR A 16 -4.55 -0.29 -29.62
C THR A 16 -4.47 0.99 -28.76
N PRO A 17 -3.61 1.96 -29.10
CA PRO A 17 -3.59 3.27 -28.43
C PRO A 17 -4.97 3.92 -28.32
N ALA A 18 -5.77 3.88 -29.40
CA ALA A 18 -7.13 4.43 -29.44
C ALA A 18 -8.12 3.73 -28.50
N GLU A 19 -7.93 2.43 -28.24
CA GLU A 19 -8.72 1.69 -27.25
C GLU A 19 -8.31 2.06 -25.83
N ILE A 20 -7.01 2.27 -25.58
CA ILE A 20 -6.48 2.70 -24.27
C ILE A 20 -6.98 4.11 -23.95
N ALA A 21 -7.01 5.03 -24.92
CA ALA A 21 -7.44 6.41 -24.70
C ALA A 21 -8.91 6.56 -24.26
N LYS A 22 -9.75 5.57 -24.58
CA LYS A 22 -11.16 5.52 -24.14
C LYS A 22 -11.33 5.15 -22.67
N MET A 23 -10.29 4.63 -22.03
CA MET A 23 -10.33 4.21 -20.64
C MET A 23 -10.28 5.40 -19.66
N ASP A 24 -10.62 5.11 -18.40
CA ASP A 24 -10.36 6.01 -17.28
C ASP A 24 -8.89 5.90 -16.83
N HIS A 25 -8.39 6.95 -16.17
CA HIS A 25 -6.99 7.01 -15.70
C HIS A 25 -6.60 5.79 -14.85
N LYS A 26 -7.53 5.28 -14.02
CA LYS A 26 -7.28 4.12 -13.16
C LYS A 26 -7.06 2.84 -13.97
N SER A 27 -7.78 2.65 -15.07
CA SER A 27 -7.60 1.47 -15.92
C SER A 27 -6.38 1.60 -16.82
N ILE A 28 -6.07 2.81 -17.33
CA ILE A 28 -4.83 3.07 -18.07
C ILE A 28 -3.61 2.78 -17.20
N PHE A 29 -3.58 3.29 -15.97
CA PHE A 29 -2.48 3.03 -15.03
C PHE A 29 -2.28 1.53 -14.76
N ARG A 30 -3.37 0.79 -14.54
CA ARG A 30 -3.33 -0.67 -14.32
C ARG A 30 -2.88 -1.44 -15.56
N PHE A 31 -3.40 -1.05 -16.72
CA PHE A 31 -2.99 -1.62 -18.01
C PHE A 31 -1.49 -1.41 -18.22
N PHE A 32 -0.99 -0.18 -18.09
CA PHE A 32 0.41 0.15 -18.35
C PHE A 32 1.36 -0.55 -17.37
N LYS A 33 0.98 -0.62 -16.09
CA LYS A 33 1.73 -1.42 -15.11
C LYS A 33 1.79 -2.90 -15.50
N LYS A 34 0.67 -3.49 -15.95
CA LYS A 34 0.64 -4.89 -16.40
C LYS A 34 1.50 -5.10 -17.64
N TYR A 35 1.37 -4.23 -18.64
CA TYR A 35 2.15 -4.26 -19.87
C TYR A 35 3.65 -4.18 -19.56
N SER A 36 4.09 -3.16 -18.81
CA SER A 36 5.51 -2.96 -18.50
C SER A 36 6.17 -4.07 -17.67
N LEU A 37 5.39 -4.87 -16.93
CA LEU A 37 5.91 -5.98 -16.13
C LEU A 37 5.91 -7.33 -16.85
N ASN A 38 5.07 -7.53 -17.86
CA ASN A 38 4.85 -8.84 -18.48
C ASN A 38 5.23 -8.91 -19.95
N GLU A 39 5.28 -7.78 -20.65
CA GLU A 39 5.60 -7.71 -22.07
C GLU A 39 7.02 -7.21 -22.31
N VAL A 40 7.59 -7.56 -23.47
CA VAL A 40 8.85 -6.97 -23.92
C VAL A 40 8.64 -5.48 -24.19
N TRP A 41 9.55 -4.64 -23.69
CA TRP A 41 9.45 -3.19 -23.84
C TRP A 41 9.56 -2.74 -25.31
N ASP A 42 8.43 -2.35 -25.90
CA ASP A 42 8.35 -1.69 -27.21
C ASP A 42 8.23 -0.16 -27.04
N TYR A 43 9.30 0.55 -27.36
CA TYR A 43 9.37 2.02 -27.25
C TYR A 43 8.38 2.72 -28.19
N ASP A 44 8.29 2.29 -29.45
CA ASP A 44 7.46 2.95 -30.46
C ASP A 44 5.96 2.80 -30.14
N TYR A 45 5.58 1.64 -29.62
CA TYR A 45 4.22 1.41 -29.13
C TYR A 45 3.88 2.30 -27.94
N VAL A 46 4.80 2.46 -26.97
CA VAL A 46 4.60 3.33 -25.80
C VAL A 46 4.50 4.80 -26.20
N VAL A 47 5.32 5.26 -27.15
CA VAL A 47 5.23 6.62 -27.71
C VAL A 47 3.85 6.86 -28.33
N LYS A 48 3.35 5.92 -29.14
CA LYS A 48 2.01 6.02 -29.74
C LYS A 48 0.89 6.06 -28.69
N ILE A 49 1.02 5.30 -27.59
CA ILE A 49 0.09 5.41 -26.46
C ILE A 49 0.13 6.83 -25.87
N ALA A 50 1.31 7.37 -25.62
CA ALA A 50 1.47 8.69 -25.02
C ALA A 50 0.88 9.80 -25.91
N GLU A 51 1.20 9.79 -27.21
CA GLU A 51 0.67 10.75 -28.20
C GLU A 51 -0.86 10.69 -28.29
N GLU A 52 -1.43 9.49 -28.33
CA GLU A 52 -2.88 9.32 -28.35
C GLU A 52 -3.50 9.85 -27.05
N LEU A 53 -2.92 9.52 -25.89
CA LEU A 53 -3.40 10.04 -24.60
C LEU A 53 -3.31 11.56 -24.50
N GLU A 54 -2.28 12.17 -25.07
CA GLU A 54 -2.14 13.63 -25.15
C GLU A 54 -3.24 14.25 -26.01
N LEU A 55 -3.52 13.67 -27.18
CA LEU A 55 -4.59 14.12 -28.08
C LEU A 55 -5.97 14.10 -27.41
N TYR A 56 -6.21 13.12 -26.53
CA TYR A 56 -7.44 13.03 -25.73
C TYR A 56 -7.38 13.80 -24.39
N GLY A 57 -6.30 14.53 -24.11
CA GLY A 57 -6.13 15.31 -22.87
C GLY A 57 -6.09 14.44 -21.60
N LYS A 58 -5.60 13.20 -21.71
CA LYS A 58 -5.55 12.21 -20.63
C LYS A 58 -4.23 12.18 -19.87
N LEU A 59 -3.18 12.86 -20.35
CA LEU A 59 -1.91 12.95 -19.63
C LEU A 59 -2.02 13.93 -18.46
N PRO A 60 -1.93 13.48 -17.20
CA PRO A 60 -2.06 14.36 -16.05
C PRO A 60 -0.75 15.09 -15.76
N THR A 61 -0.86 16.33 -15.27
CA THR A 61 0.30 17.14 -14.86
C THR A 61 0.80 16.82 -13.45
N GLY A 62 -0.08 16.29 -12.59
CA GLY A 62 0.23 16.02 -11.18
C GLY A 62 0.81 14.63 -10.88
N PHE A 63 0.71 13.68 -11.82
CA PHE A 63 1.25 12.33 -11.64
C PHE A 63 1.60 11.65 -12.96
N MET A 64 2.49 10.67 -12.89
CA MET A 64 2.92 9.90 -14.05
C MET A 64 1.92 8.79 -14.34
N LEU A 65 1.06 8.96 -15.34
CA LEU A 65 0.06 7.97 -15.73
C LEU A 65 0.68 6.71 -16.34
N LEU A 66 1.68 6.90 -17.18
CA LEU A 66 2.44 5.82 -17.84
C LEU A 66 3.70 5.49 -17.03
N GLN A 67 3.53 5.13 -15.75
CA GLN A 67 4.65 4.76 -14.89
C GLN A 67 5.05 3.29 -15.13
N PRO A 68 6.27 3.00 -15.62
CA PRO A 68 6.70 1.62 -15.82
C PRO A 68 6.96 0.94 -14.47
N GLY A 69 6.57 -0.33 -14.38
CA GLY A 69 7.00 -1.19 -13.28
C GLY A 69 8.47 -1.56 -13.41
N SER A 70 9.11 -1.87 -12.27
CA SER A 70 10.44 -2.48 -12.28
C SER A 70 10.34 -4.00 -12.28
N TRP A 71 11.18 -4.67 -13.08
CA TRP A 71 11.38 -6.13 -13.04
C TRP A 71 12.35 -6.57 -11.93
N THR A 72 13.17 -5.67 -11.41
CA THR A 72 14.11 -5.97 -10.32
C THR A 72 13.50 -5.64 -8.97
N SER A 73 13.74 -6.51 -7.98
CA SER A 73 13.37 -6.31 -6.58
C SER A 73 14.13 -5.19 -5.89
N GLU A 74 15.22 -4.70 -6.51
CA GLU A 74 16.02 -3.58 -6.00
C GLU A 74 15.31 -2.22 -6.18
N VAL A 75 14.31 -2.15 -7.05
CA VAL A 75 13.53 -0.92 -7.30
C VAL A 75 12.08 -1.12 -6.87
N TRP A 76 11.67 -0.40 -5.83
CA TRP A 76 10.31 -0.47 -5.30
C TRP A 76 9.35 0.43 -6.09
N SER A 77 8.90 -0.06 -7.24
CA SER A 77 7.94 0.63 -8.11
C SER A 77 6.48 0.62 -7.61
N ASP A 78 6.20 -0.06 -6.50
CA ASP A 78 4.86 -0.34 -5.97
C ASP A 78 4.52 0.41 -4.66
N VAL A 79 5.32 1.41 -4.29
CA VAL A 79 5.10 2.26 -3.11
C VAL A 79 3.87 3.16 -3.30
N ALA A 80 2.90 3.07 -2.39
CA ALA A 80 1.73 3.94 -2.41
C ALA A 80 2.07 5.33 -1.84
N ARG A 81 2.21 6.33 -2.72
CA ARG A 81 2.66 7.69 -2.34
C ARG A 81 1.80 8.37 -1.25
N MET A 82 0.50 8.10 -1.24
CA MET A 82 -0.45 8.69 -0.29
C MET A 82 -0.62 7.86 0.99
N ARG A 83 0.14 6.77 1.17
CA ARG A 83 0.03 5.92 2.36
C ARG A 83 1.03 6.40 3.42
N THR A 84 0.69 7.52 4.07
CA THR A 84 1.55 8.23 5.04
C THR A 84 0.73 8.75 6.24
N LEU A 85 1.42 9.22 7.29
CA LEU A 85 0.75 9.89 8.43
C LEU A 85 0.11 11.23 8.06
N ASN A 86 0.56 11.91 7.00
CA ASN A 86 -0.09 13.14 6.52
C ASN A 86 -1.54 12.90 6.11
N THR A 87 -1.82 11.78 5.44
CA THR A 87 -3.20 11.44 5.08
C THR A 87 -4.08 11.30 6.33
N ILE A 88 -3.51 10.82 7.44
CA ILE A 88 -4.19 10.73 8.73
C ILE A 88 -4.32 12.12 9.38
N GLN A 89 -3.31 12.98 9.30
CA GLN A 89 -3.38 14.37 9.78
C GLN A 89 -4.39 15.22 9.03
N SER A 90 -4.47 15.07 7.70
CA SER A 90 -5.34 15.86 6.82
C SER A 90 -6.81 15.62 7.17
N VAL A 91 -7.18 14.37 7.43
CA VAL A 91 -8.53 14.01 7.93
C VAL A 91 -8.83 14.68 9.27
N LYS A 92 -7.80 14.94 10.09
CA LYS A 92 -7.92 15.60 11.41
C LYS A 92 -7.71 17.11 11.37
N GLY A 93 -7.54 17.72 10.19
CA GLY A 93 -7.31 19.17 10.03
C GLY A 93 -6.02 19.69 10.66
N LYS A 94 -5.03 18.82 10.89
CA LYS A 94 -3.75 19.18 11.51
C LYS A 94 -2.74 19.69 10.48
N GLU A 95 -1.73 20.40 10.98
CA GLU A 95 -0.59 20.86 10.17
C GLU A 95 0.11 19.68 9.50
N GLN A 96 0.30 19.76 8.19
CA GLN A 96 0.92 18.70 7.41
C GLN A 96 2.44 18.77 7.48
N HIS A 97 3.09 17.63 7.62
CA HIS A 97 4.55 17.57 7.47
C HIS A 97 4.93 17.75 6.00
N LEU A 98 5.97 18.53 5.71
CA LEU A 98 6.34 18.86 4.33
C LEU A 98 6.76 17.63 3.51
N CYS A 99 7.48 16.69 4.14
CA CYS A 99 8.04 15.50 3.50
C CYS A 99 7.66 14.21 4.25
N PRO A 100 6.40 13.72 4.16
CA PRO A 100 5.97 12.53 4.89
C PRO A 100 6.53 11.26 4.24
N LEU A 101 7.08 10.37 5.05
CA LEU A 101 7.62 9.09 4.58
C LEU A 101 6.50 8.04 4.41
N GLN A 102 6.56 7.25 3.34
CA GLN A 102 5.57 6.21 3.05
C GLN A 102 5.74 4.98 3.92
N PHE A 103 4.62 4.44 4.40
CA PHE A 103 4.62 3.24 5.24
C PHE A 103 5.23 2.03 4.54
N ASP A 104 5.05 1.89 3.23
CA ASP A 104 5.52 0.72 2.50
C ASP A 104 7.06 0.61 2.52
N ILE A 105 7.75 1.75 2.40
CA ILE A 105 9.21 1.82 2.46
C ILE A 105 9.68 1.44 3.87
N VAL A 106 9.14 2.11 4.88
CA VAL A 106 9.52 1.93 6.28
C VAL A 106 9.27 0.49 6.74
N ASN A 107 8.10 -0.06 6.42
CA ASN A 107 7.72 -1.41 6.80
C ASN A 107 8.64 -2.46 6.18
N ARG A 108 9.05 -2.29 4.91
CA ARG A 108 10.00 -3.21 4.27
C ARG A 108 11.35 -3.18 4.95
N VAL A 109 11.91 -1.98 5.16
CA VAL A 109 13.23 -1.84 5.80
C VAL A 109 13.23 -2.42 7.21
N ILE A 110 12.21 -2.13 8.03
CA ILE A 110 12.10 -2.68 9.40
C ILE A 110 12.06 -4.21 9.37
N GLU A 111 11.27 -4.80 8.48
CA GLU A 111 11.16 -6.26 8.40
C GLU A 111 12.47 -6.91 7.92
N GLN A 112 13.16 -6.28 6.98
CA GLN A 112 14.41 -6.79 6.42
C GLN A 112 15.60 -6.66 7.37
N MET A 113 15.62 -5.61 8.21
CA MET A 113 16.80 -5.19 8.97
C MET A 113 16.64 -5.29 10.49
N SER A 114 15.53 -5.85 11.00
CA SER A 114 15.31 -6.00 12.45
C SER A 114 14.41 -7.18 12.82
N ASN A 115 14.64 -7.73 14.01
CA ASN A 115 13.80 -8.75 14.62
C ASN A 115 12.74 -8.13 15.54
N PRO A 116 11.63 -8.84 15.83
CA PRO A 116 10.71 -8.44 16.89
C PRO A 116 11.45 -8.18 18.21
N GLY A 117 11.08 -7.11 18.92
CA GLY A 117 11.73 -6.66 20.15
C GLY A 117 12.93 -5.73 19.97
N ASP A 118 13.53 -5.67 18.77
CA ASP A 118 14.65 -4.76 18.48
C ASP A 118 14.23 -3.29 18.58
N ILE A 119 15.24 -2.42 18.73
CA ILE A 119 15.06 -0.96 18.71
C ILE A 119 15.32 -0.45 17.30
N VAL A 120 14.34 0.27 16.75
CA VAL A 120 14.45 0.99 15.47
C VAL A 120 14.52 2.48 15.78
N LEU A 121 15.66 3.10 15.49
CA LEU A 121 15.90 4.52 15.72
C LEU A 121 15.72 5.33 14.43
N ASP A 122 15.00 6.44 14.54
CA ASP A 122 14.93 7.50 13.54
C ASP A 122 15.41 8.83 14.15
N PRO A 123 16.62 9.32 13.79
CA PRO A 123 17.14 10.57 14.31
C PRO A 123 16.45 11.82 13.75
N PHE A 124 15.56 11.67 12.76
CA PHE A 124 14.79 12.75 12.13
C PHE A 124 13.32 12.36 12.04
N GLY A 125 12.69 12.21 13.20
CA GLY A 125 11.41 11.56 13.37
C GLY A 125 10.27 12.20 12.59
N GLY A 126 10.25 13.52 12.39
CA GLY A 126 9.13 14.23 11.78
C GLY A 126 7.83 13.87 12.51
N LEU A 127 6.89 13.24 11.81
CA LEU A 127 5.64 12.71 12.39
C LEU A 127 5.78 11.37 13.11
N MET A 128 7.01 10.92 13.39
CA MET A 128 7.34 9.63 14.00
C MET A 128 6.86 8.43 13.16
N THR A 129 6.98 8.51 11.84
CA THR A 129 6.56 7.41 10.93
C THR A 129 7.31 6.12 11.23
N VAL A 130 8.64 6.19 11.41
CA VAL A 130 9.47 5.02 11.71
C VAL A 130 9.15 4.42 13.08
N PRO A 131 9.10 5.19 14.19
CA PRO A 131 8.65 4.66 15.47
C PRO A 131 7.25 4.05 15.43
N TYR A 132 6.30 4.72 14.77
CA TYR A 132 4.93 4.23 14.60
C TYR A 132 4.88 2.87 13.89
N CYS A 133 5.59 2.72 12.78
CA CYS A 133 5.70 1.46 12.04
C CYS A 133 6.41 0.37 12.86
N ALA A 134 7.49 0.71 13.57
CA ALA A 134 8.23 -0.22 14.42
C ALA A 134 7.32 -0.78 15.52
N LEU A 135 6.57 0.07 16.21
CA LEU A 135 5.59 -0.33 17.22
C LEU A 135 4.60 -1.32 16.65
N ASN A 136 3.96 -1.01 15.51
CA ASN A 136 2.99 -1.91 14.85
C ASN A 136 3.61 -3.28 14.51
N LYS A 137 4.87 -3.31 14.10
CA LYS A 137 5.62 -4.53 13.79
C LYS A 137 6.18 -5.28 15.01
N GLY A 138 5.93 -4.82 16.23
CA GLY A 138 6.38 -5.51 17.44
C GLY A 138 7.84 -5.24 17.78
N ARG A 139 8.37 -4.12 17.30
CA ARG A 139 9.68 -3.56 17.65
C ARG A 139 9.47 -2.38 18.59
N LYS A 140 10.56 -1.89 19.20
CA LYS A 140 10.60 -0.64 19.95
C LYS A 140 10.99 0.49 18.99
N GLY A 141 10.22 1.57 18.95
CA GLY A 141 10.50 2.73 18.10
C GLY A 141 11.11 3.88 18.89
N TRP A 142 12.27 4.38 18.48
CA TRP A 142 12.89 5.60 19.03
C TRP A 142 12.92 6.68 17.95
N GLY A 143 12.47 7.88 18.29
CA GLY A 143 12.43 9.01 17.36
C GLY A 143 12.90 10.29 18.02
N ILE A 144 13.70 11.08 17.29
CA ILE A 144 14.17 12.40 17.71
C ILE A 144 13.58 13.44 16.75
N GLU A 145 12.91 14.45 17.27
CA GLU A 145 12.34 15.54 16.47
C GLU A 145 12.51 16.87 17.19
N LEU A 146 12.91 17.92 16.45
CA LEU A 146 13.18 19.24 17.00
C LEU A 146 11.93 20.11 17.04
N SER A 147 11.05 19.99 16.06
CA SER A 147 9.79 20.71 15.98
C SER A 147 8.84 20.22 17.08
N PRO A 148 8.44 21.09 18.04
CA PRO A 148 7.52 20.67 19.10
C PRO A 148 6.17 20.20 18.56
N VAL A 149 5.70 20.79 17.46
CA VAL A 149 4.42 20.45 16.83
C VAL A 149 4.47 19.04 16.24
N TYR A 150 5.50 18.74 15.45
CA TYR A 150 5.66 17.42 14.83
C TYR A 150 5.94 16.34 15.86
N PHE A 151 6.75 16.66 16.88
CA PHE A 151 7.00 15.77 18.00
C PHE A 151 5.70 15.38 18.72
N LEU A 152 4.86 16.36 19.08
CA LEU A 152 3.61 16.11 19.79
C LEU A 152 2.63 15.28 18.95
N ASP A 153 2.47 15.62 17.67
CA ASP A 153 1.64 14.86 16.75
C ASP A 153 2.13 13.41 16.57
N GLY A 154 3.43 13.24 16.35
CA GLY A 154 4.05 11.93 16.20
C GLY A 154 3.97 11.08 17.47
N ALA A 155 4.17 11.68 18.64
CA ALA A 155 4.01 11.02 19.92
C ALA A 155 2.57 10.52 20.14
N GLN A 156 1.56 11.31 19.74
CA GLN A 156 0.15 10.88 19.78
C GLN A 156 -0.11 9.67 18.87
N TYR A 157 0.47 9.64 17.67
CA TYR A 157 0.35 8.48 16.77
C TYR A 157 1.01 7.23 17.35
N CYS A 158 2.19 7.37 17.94
CA CYS A 158 2.88 6.26 18.61
C CYS A 158 2.10 5.74 19.82
N ALA A 159 1.52 6.64 20.63
CA ALA A 159 0.67 6.27 21.75
C ALA A 159 -0.59 5.51 21.28
N GLN A 160 -1.23 5.95 20.19
CA GLN A 160 -2.35 5.24 19.59
C GLN A 160 -1.95 3.84 19.08
N ALA A 161 -0.79 3.71 18.43
CA ALA A 161 -0.28 2.40 17.99
C ALA A 161 0.00 1.45 19.17
N ALA A 162 0.60 1.97 20.25
CA ALA A 162 0.85 1.20 21.46
C ALA A 162 -0.45 0.75 22.13
N ASN A 163 -1.44 1.63 22.22
CA ASN A 163 -2.74 1.31 22.81
C ASN A 163 -3.55 0.34 21.94
N ASN A 164 -3.52 0.45 20.62
CA ASN A 164 -4.23 -0.48 19.73
C ASN A 164 -3.71 -1.92 19.84
N LYS A 165 -2.45 -2.12 20.28
CA LYS A 165 -1.94 -3.46 20.61
C LYS A 165 -2.45 -4.02 21.94
N GLN A 166 -2.89 -3.14 22.84
CA GLN A 166 -3.37 -3.50 24.16
C GLN A 166 -4.89 -3.46 24.27
N ALA A 167 -5.58 -2.81 23.33
CA ALA A 167 -7.02 -2.70 23.32
C ALA A 167 -7.66 -4.04 22.94
N PRO A 168 -8.60 -4.57 23.75
CA PRO A 168 -9.35 -5.75 23.38
C PRO A 168 -10.18 -5.46 22.12
N SER A 169 -10.15 -6.38 21.17
CA SER A 169 -10.90 -6.30 19.92
C SER A 169 -12.33 -6.79 20.10
N LEU A 170 -13.24 -6.39 19.20
CA LEU A 170 -14.63 -6.89 19.17
C LEU A 170 -14.67 -8.43 19.08
N PHE A 171 -13.67 -9.04 18.46
CA PHE A 171 -13.59 -10.49 18.28
C PHE A 171 -13.05 -11.22 19.51
N ASP A 172 -12.42 -10.51 20.46
CA ASP A 172 -11.87 -11.12 21.67
C ASP A 172 -12.98 -11.64 22.61
N PHE A 173 -14.23 -11.23 22.38
CA PHE A 173 -15.40 -11.62 23.17
C PHE A 173 -16.33 -12.60 22.44
N LEU A 174 -16.04 -12.98 21.19
CA LEU A 174 -16.92 -13.88 20.42
C LEU A 174 -16.72 -15.36 20.78
N ASP A 175 -15.56 -15.73 21.32
CA ASP A 175 -15.28 -17.11 21.75
C ASP A 175 -15.83 -17.42 23.16
N ASP A 176 -16.27 -16.39 23.90
CA ASP A 176 -16.81 -16.54 25.26
C ASP A 176 -18.28 -16.99 25.27
N GLU A 177 -19.03 -16.84 24.17
CA GLU A 177 -20.44 -17.23 24.09
C GLU A 177 -20.66 -18.75 23.89
N GLN A 178 -19.64 -19.52 23.47
CA GLN A 178 -19.82 -20.97 23.21
C GLN A 178 -19.68 -21.87 24.45
N LYS A 179 -19.36 -21.31 25.63
CA LYS A 179 -19.19 -22.10 26.87
C LYS A 179 -20.35 -21.98 27.87
N ALA A 180 -21.41 -21.25 27.53
CA ALA A 180 -22.51 -20.99 28.47
C ALA A 180 -23.68 -21.98 28.39
N ASP A 181 -23.73 -22.90 27.42
CA ASP A 181 -24.92 -23.73 27.14
C ASP A 181 -24.71 -25.26 27.25
N GLU A 182 -23.62 -25.74 27.86
CA GLU A 182 -23.45 -27.16 28.23
C GLU A 182 -23.12 -27.31 29.73
N ASP A 183 -24.09 -27.10 30.61
CA ASP A 183 -24.26 -27.85 31.87
C ASP A 183 -25.43 -27.26 32.70
N ASP A 184 -26.63 -27.85 32.52
CA ASP A 184 -27.55 -28.28 33.59
C ASP A 184 -28.91 -28.66 32.99
N LEU A 185 -29.05 -29.90 32.51
CA LEU A 185 -30.35 -30.56 32.49
C LEU A 185 -30.46 -31.42 33.76
N PRO A 186 -31.44 -31.17 34.65
CA PRO A 186 -31.62 -31.97 35.86
C PRO A 186 -31.85 -33.45 35.53
N ASP A 187 -31.22 -34.33 36.31
CA ASP A 187 -31.20 -35.80 36.20
C ASP A 187 -32.57 -36.52 36.23
N GLN A 188 -33.70 -35.81 36.20
CA GLN A 188 -35.03 -36.42 36.31
C GLN A 188 -35.65 -36.89 34.97
N LEU A 189 -34.92 -36.84 33.86
CA LEU A 189 -35.38 -37.35 32.57
C LEU A 189 -34.26 -38.09 31.80
N LYS A 190 -33.71 -39.14 32.41
CA LYS A 190 -33.02 -40.23 31.70
C LYS A 190 -33.78 -41.54 31.92
#